data_AF-A0A847CR04-F1
#
_entry.id   AF-A0A847CR04-F1
#
_cell.length_a   1.000
_cell.length_b   1.000
_cell.length_c   1.000
_cell.angle_alpha   90.00
_cell.angle_beta   90.00
_cell.angle_gamma   90.00
#
_symmetry.space_group_name_H-M   'P 1'
#
loop_
_entity.id
_entity.type
_entity.pdbx_description
1 polymer ?
#
loop_
_entity_poly.entity_id
_entity_poly.type
_entity_poly.pdbx_seq_one_letter_code
_entity_poly.pdbx_strand_id
1 'polypeptide(L)' 'MAKYSEEFKRDAVALVRQGNSQRQIDKDLGVSKSALSKWVTDADRADMGLPA' A
#
# COMPACT_ATOMS: atom_id res chain seq x y z
N MET A 1 -8.67 -15.64 -5.09
CA MET A 1 -7.24 -15.48 -4.75
C MET A 1 -6.93 -14.01 -4.59
N ALA A 2 -6.48 -13.55 -3.42
CA ALA A 2 -5.87 -12.22 -3.34
C ALA A 2 -4.60 -12.24 -4.19
N LYS A 3 -4.49 -11.33 -5.17
CA LYS A 3 -3.36 -11.26 -6.10
C LYS A 3 -2.03 -10.89 -5.40
N TYR A 4 -2.12 -10.34 -4.19
CA TYR A 4 -1.00 -9.88 -3.37
C TYR A 4 -1.25 -10.31 -1.92
N SER A 5 -0.21 -10.79 -1.24
CA SER A 5 -0.26 -11.15 0.18
C SER A 5 -0.39 -9.90 1.06
N GLU A 6 -0.94 -10.08 2.27
CA GLU A 6 -1.11 -8.98 3.22
C GLU A 6 0.23 -8.41 3.69
N GLU A 7 1.26 -9.26 3.86
CA GLU A 7 2.64 -8.80 4.14
C GLU A 7 3.16 -7.89 3.02
N PHE A 8 3.00 -8.30 1.76
CA PHE A 8 3.46 -7.51 0.63
C PHE A 8 2.77 -6.13 0.56
N LYS A 9 1.48 -6.07 0.85
CA LYS A 9 0.75 -4.78 0.92
C LYS A 9 1.27 -3.91 2.04
N ARG A 10 1.53 -4.48 3.22
CA ARG A 10 2.08 -3.73 4.37
C ARG A 10 3.47 -3.18 4.07
N ASP A 11 4.34 -3.97 3.45
CA ASP A 11 5.68 -3.52 3.04
C ASP A 11 5.58 -2.37 2.03
N ALA A 12 4.72 -2.51 1.01
CA ALA A 12 4.50 -1.46 0.02
C ALA A 12 4.00 -0.15 0.68
N VAL A 13 3.06 -0.25 1.61
CA VAL A 13 2.55 0.91 2.37
C VAL A 13 3.63 1.51 3.28
N ALA A 14 4.42 0.68 3.95
CA ALA A 14 5.52 1.12 4.81
C ALA A 14 6.56 1.92 4.00
N LEU A 15 6.89 1.50 2.78
CA LEU A 15 7.78 2.24 1.89
C LEU A 15 7.21 3.63 1.55
N VAL A 16 5.91 3.73 1.26
CA VAL A 16 5.24 5.03 1.00
C VAL A 16 5.29 5.91 2.25
N ARG A 17 5.00 5.36 3.43
CA ARG A 17 5.03 6.09 4.72
C ARG A 17 6.43 6.57 5.09
N GLN A 18 7.49 5.87 4.67
CA GLN A 18 8.87 6.30 4.83
C GLN A 18 9.25 7.51 3.96
N GLY A 19 8.33 8.03 3.13
CA GLY A 19 8.53 9.22 2.30
C GLY A 19 8.91 8.91 0.85
N ASN A 20 8.90 7.63 0.44
CA ASN A 20 9.13 7.26 -0.95
C ASN A 20 7.91 7.62 -1.82
N SER A 21 8.17 7.98 -3.08
CA SER A 21 7.10 8.30 -4.02
C SER A 21 6.31 7.05 -4.39
N GLN A 22 4.97 7.13 -4.30
CA GLN A 22 4.08 6.06 -4.79
C GLN A 22 4.35 5.71 -6.27
N ARG A 23 4.82 6.67 -7.09
CA ARG A 23 5.17 6.45 -8.51
C ARG A 23 6.49 5.70 -8.73
N GLN A 24 7.36 5.68 -7.72
CA GLN A 24 8.56 4.87 -7.76
C GLN A 24 8.23 3.46 -7.29
N ILE A 25 7.48 3.36 -6.20
CA ILE A 25 7.08 2.08 -5.62
C ILE A 25 6.18 1.27 -6.56
N ASP A 26 5.23 1.90 -7.26
CA ASP A 26 4.35 1.16 -8.18
C ASP A 26 5.13 0.51 -9.33
N LYS A 27 6.15 1.20 -9.84
CA LYS A 27 7.06 0.68 -10.86
C LYS A 27 8.01 -0.38 -10.33
N ASP A 28 8.60 -0.14 -9.16
CA ASP A 28 9.59 -1.03 -8.54
C ASP A 28 8.97 -2.37 -8.13
N LEU A 29 7.79 -2.32 -7.50
CA LEU A 29 7.04 -3.49 -7.07
C LEU A 29 6.19 -4.12 -8.19
N GLY A 30 6.09 -3.48 -9.35
CA GLY A 30 5.23 -3.94 -10.46
C GLY A 30 3.74 -3.96 -10.11
N VAL A 31 3.29 -3.06 -9.23
CA VAL A 31 1.89 -2.95 -8.80
C VAL A 31 1.21 -1.79 -9.50
N SER A 32 -0.11 -1.86 -9.64
CA SER A 32 -0.87 -0.73 -10.18
C SER A 32 -0.91 0.42 -9.17
N LYS A 33 -0.67 1.66 -9.61
CA LYS A 33 -0.80 2.87 -8.77
C LYS A 33 -2.11 2.92 -7.97
N SER A 34 -3.23 2.55 -8.59
CA SER A 34 -4.55 2.53 -7.93
C SER A 34 -4.65 1.48 -6.83
N ALA A 35 -3.94 0.36 -6.94
CA ALA A 35 -3.88 -0.66 -5.90
C ALA A 35 -3.05 -0.17 -4.70
N LEU A 36 -1.87 0.40 -4.98
CA LEU A 36 -1.01 0.98 -3.94
C LEU A 36 -1.73 2.09 -3.17
N SER A 37 -2.40 3.01 -3.88
CA SER A 37 -3.18 4.08 -3.24
C SER A 37 -4.27 3.53 -2.33
N LYS A 38 -4.98 2.46 -2.75
CA LYS A 38 -5.99 1.81 -1.92
C LYS A 38 -5.39 1.21 -0.66
N TRP A 39 -4.26 0.52 -0.75
CA TRP A 39 -3.61 -0.08 0.42
C TRP A 39 -3.14 0.97 1.42
N VAL A 40 -2.63 2.11 0.94
CA VAL A 40 -2.23 3.22 1.81
C VAL A 40 -3.44 3.78 2.56
N THR A 41 -4.55 4.03 1.86
CA THR A 41 -5.79 4.51 2.49
C THR A 41 -6.38 3.50 3.46
N ASP A 42 -6.39 2.22 3.10
CA ASP A 42 -6.88 1.13 3.94
C ASP A 42 -6.06 1.01 5.23
N ALA A 43 -4.73 1.06 5.11
CA ALA A 43 -3.82 1.04 6.25
C ALA A 43 -3.93 2.30 7.12
N ASP A 44 -4.19 3.47 6.53
CA ASP A 44 -4.43 4.72 7.26
C ASP A 44 -5.73 4.65 8.08
N ARG A 45 -6.80 4.12 7.47
CA ARG A 45 -8.07 3.84 8.17
C ARG A 45 -7.90 2.85 9.31
N ALA A 46 -7.18 1.76 9.06
CA ALA A 46 -6.90 0.74 10.08
C ALA A 46 -6.10 1.31 11.26
N ASP A 47 -5.13 2.20 11.00
CA ASP A 47 -4.35 2.90 12.03
C ASP A 47 -5.24 3.83 12.88
N MET A 48 -6.18 4.52 12.24
CA MET A 48 -7.18 5.36 12.90
C MET A 48 -8.31 4.57 13.58
N GLY A 49 -8.29 3.24 13.55
CA GLY A 49 -9.35 2.39 14.14
C GLY A 49 -10.69 2.43 13.40
N LEU A 50 -10.70 2.92 12.16
CA LEU A 50 -11.88 2.89 11.29
C LEU A 50 -11.98 1.54 10.57
N PRO A 51 -13.18 0.93 10.48
CA PRO A 51 -13.35 -0.27 9.68
C PRO A 51 -13.07 0.03 8.19
N ALA A 52 -12.36 -0.90 7.54
CA ALA A 52 -11.97 -0.86 6.13
C ALA A 52 -13.17 -0.78 5.18
#